data_AF-Q7GH15-F1
#
_entry.id   AF-Q7GH15-F1
#
_cell.length_a   1.000
_cell.length_b   1.000
_cell.length_c   1.000
_cell.angle_alpha   90.00
_cell.angle_beta   90.00
_cell.angle_gamma   90.00
#
_symmetry.space_group_name_H-M   'P 1'
#
loop_
_entity.id
_entity.type
_entity.pdbx_description
1 polymer ?
#
loop_
_entity_poly.entity_id
_entity_poly.type
_entity_poly.pdbx_seq_one_letter_code
_entity_poly.pdbx_strand_id
1 'polypeptide(L)' 'PRRYSDYPDNFMSWNIISSFGSYISLFSMILIIIIIWESMINQRMILFSLNMPSSIEWYQNLPPSEHSYNELPILSNF' A
#
# COMPACT_ATOMS: atom_id res chain seq x y z
N PRO A 1 -10.33 22.07 -22.26
CA PRO A 1 -10.13 22.88 -21.03
C PRO A 1 -10.70 22.13 -19.80
N ARG A 2 -10.19 22.37 -18.58
CA ARG A 2 -10.53 21.56 -17.39
C ARG A 2 -11.78 22.10 -16.69
N ARG A 3 -12.49 21.26 -15.93
CA ARG A 3 -13.66 21.62 -15.09
C ARG A 3 -14.94 21.96 -15.87
N TYR A 4 -15.28 21.19 -16.91
CA TYR A 4 -16.62 21.25 -17.51
C TYR A 4 -17.50 20.14 -16.94
N SER A 5 -18.76 20.47 -16.69
CA SER A 5 -19.83 19.51 -16.46
C SER A 5 -20.13 18.71 -17.73
N ASP A 6 -20.15 19.41 -18.87
CA ASP A 6 -20.55 18.86 -20.16
C ASP A 6 -19.43 18.97 -21.18
N TYR A 7 -19.41 18.04 -22.12
CA TYR A 7 -18.41 17.94 -23.16
C TYR A 7 -19.07 17.65 -24.51
N PRO A 8 -18.49 18.11 -25.62
CA PRO A 8 -19.02 17.79 -26.94
C PRO A 8 -18.91 16.28 -27.22
N ASP A 9 -19.82 15.77 -28.05
CA ASP A 9 -19.99 14.33 -28.33
C ASP A 9 -18.70 13.63 -28.77
N ASN A 10 -17.77 14.36 -29.40
CA ASN A 10 -16.46 13.87 -29.83
C ASN A 10 -15.60 13.28 -28.68
N PHE A 11 -15.84 13.67 -27.42
CA PHE A 11 -15.10 13.14 -26.25
C PHE A 11 -15.86 12.06 -25.48
N MET A 12 -17.04 11.66 -25.92
CA MET A 12 -17.91 10.76 -25.16
C MET A 12 -17.27 9.39 -24.93
N SER A 13 -16.64 8.79 -25.94
CA SER A 13 -16.00 7.47 -25.82
C SER A 13 -14.92 7.44 -24.74
N TRP A 14 -14.03 8.44 -24.72
CA TRP A 14 -12.95 8.54 -23.74
C TRP A 14 -13.46 8.80 -22.32
N ASN A 15 -14.52 9.60 -22.17
CA ASN A 15 -15.12 9.87 -20.86
C ASN A 15 -15.85 8.64 -20.29
N ILE A 16 -16.48 7.82 -21.15
CA ILE A 16 -17.06 6.54 -20.73
C ILE A 16 -15.96 5.60 -20.21
N ILE A 17 -14.87 5.43 -20.95
CA ILE A 17 -13.73 4.59 -20.53
C ILE A 17 -13.13 5.10 -19.22
N SER A 18 -12.92 6.41 -19.10
CA SER A 18 -12.43 7.03 -17.87
C SER A 18 -13.35 6.77 -16.68
N SER A 19 -14.66 6.85 -16.88
CA SER A 19 -15.66 6.58 -15.85
C SER A 19 -15.66 5.10 -15.44
N PHE A 20 -15.53 4.17 -16.39
CA PHE A 20 -15.33 2.75 -16.09
C PHE A 20 -14.09 2.49 -15.23
N GLY A 21 -12.99 3.20 -15.51
CA GLY A 21 -11.79 3.16 -14.67
C GLY A 21 -12.05 3.54 -13.20
N SER A 22 -12.92 4.53 -12.96
CA SER A 22 -13.29 4.94 -11.59
C SER A 22 -14.11 3.88 -10.84
N TYR A 23 -14.95 3.11 -11.55
CA TYR A 23 -15.64 1.98 -10.92
C TYR A 23 -14.68 0.87 -10.53
N ILE A 24 -13.69 0.57 -11.39
CA ILE A 24 -12.65 -0.42 -11.09
C ILE A 24 -11.84 0.00 -9.87
N SER A 25 -11.47 1.28 -9.76
CA SER A 25 -10.74 1.77 -8.58
C SER A 25 -11.58 1.71 -7.30
N LEU A 26 -12.89 1.96 -7.38
CA LEU A 26 -13.80 1.79 -6.25
C LEU A 26 -13.80 0.34 -5.75
N PHE A 27 -13.91 -0.64 -6.65
CA PHE A 27 -13.81 -2.06 -6.26
C PHE A 27 -12.46 -2.41 -5.67
N SER A 28 -11.36 -1.88 -6.23
CA SER A 28 -10.01 -2.09 -5.69
C SER A 28 -9.88 -1.58 -4.25
N MET A 29 -10.46 -0.41 -3.94
CA MET A 29 -10.44 0.13 -2.58
C MET A 29 -11.21 -0.74 -1.58
N ILE A 30 -12.38 -1.26 -1.98
CA ILE A 30 -13.14 -2.19 -1.14
C ILE A 30 -12.33 -3.46 -0.88
N LEU A 31 -11.66 -4.00 -1.89
CA LEU A 31 -10.81 -5.18 -1.76
C LEU A 31 -9.65 -4.95 -0.78
N ILE A 32 -8.97 -3.79 -0.86
CA ILE A 32 -7.89 -3.45 0.06
C ILE A 32 -8.38 -3.44 1.52
N ILE A 33 -9.57 -2.88 1.79
CA ILE A 33 -10.15 -2.86 3.13
C ILE A 33 -10.40 -4.28 3.64
N ILE A 34 -10.93 -5.16 2.79
CA ILE A 34 -11.21 -6.56 3.14
C ILE A 34 -9.90 -7.33 3.41
N ILE A 35 -8.85 -7.12 2.61
CA ILE A 35 -7.55 -7.76 2.79
C ILE A 35 -6.92 -7.34 4.12
N ILE A 36 -6.95 -6.05 4.45
CA ILE A 36 -6.44 -5.55 5.74
C ILE A 36 -7.25 -6.16 6.89
N TRP A 37 -8.58 -6.14 6.80
CA TRP A 37 -9.45 -6.68 7.83
C TRP A 37 -9.23 -8.18 8.06
N GLU A 38 -9.12 -8.98 7.00
CA GLU A 38 -8.79 -10.41 7.07
C GLU A 38 -7.43 -10.64 7.72
N SER A 39 -6.42 -9.84 7.36
CA SER A 39 -5.06 -9.96 7.91
C SER A 39 -5.02 -9.72 9.42
N MET A 40 -5.82 -8.78 9.93
CA MET A 40 -5.91 -8.48 11.36
C MET A 40 -6.58 -9.60 12.17
N ILE A 41 -7.56 -10.29 11.59
CA ILE A 41 -8.28 -11.40 12.25
C ILE A 41 -7.43 -12.67 12.26
N ASN A 42 -6.79 -13.00 11.13
CA ASN A 42 -6.12 -14.29 10.96
C ASN A 42 -4.71 -14.37 11.58
N GLN A 43 -4.18 -13.26 12.12
CA GLN A 43 -2.95 -13.19 12.94
C GLN A 43 -1.82 -14.14 12.51
N ARG A 44 -1.52 -14.18 11.20
CA ARG A 44 -0.54 -15.12 10.65
C ARG A 44 0.88 -14.67 11.02
N MET A 45 1.58 -15.48 11.82
CA MET A 45 2.95 -15.21 12.22
C MET A 45 3.93 -15.31 11.04
N ILE A 46 4.88 -14.38 10.98
CA ILE A 46 5.89 -14.31 9.93
C ILE A 46 7.05 -15.25 10.29
N LEU A 47 7.33 -16.24 9.44
CA LEU A 47 8.42 -17.20 9.63
C LEU A 47 9.72 -16.76 8.95
N PHE A 48 9.62 -16.20 7.74
CA PHE A 48 10.75 -15.72 6.95
C PHE A 48 10.37 -14.41 6.25
N SER A 49 11.24 -13.40 6.33
CA SER A 49 11.07 -12.15 5.60
C SER A 49 11.85 -12.19 4.28
N LEU A 50 11.27 -11.62 3.22
CA LEU A 50 11.91 -11.45 1.90
C LEU A 50 12.52 -10.04 1.75
N ASN A 51 12.72 -9.34 2.86
CA ASN A 51 13.13 -7.94 2.86
C ASN A 51 14.63 -7.81 2.62
N MET A 52 15.04 -6.66 2.10
CA MET A 52 16.45 -6.38 1.88
C MET A 52 17.17 -6.22 3.23
N PRO A 53 18.32 -6.90 3.45
CA PRO A 53 19.10 -6.78 4.68
C PRO A 53 19.83 -5.43 4.79
N SER A 54 19.72 -4.55 3.78
CA SER A 54 20.38 -3.25 3.79
C SER A 54 19.71 -2.22 4.70
N SER A 55 18.42 -2.35 5.01
CA SER A 55 17.75 -1.45 5.95
C SER A 55 17.62 -2.07 7.33
N ILE A 56 17.98 -1.26 8.34
CA ILE A 56 18.05 -1.67 9.75
C ILE A 56 16.68 -2.02 10.35
N GLU A 57 15.59 -1.47 9.80
CA GLU A 57 14.22 -1.71 10.28
C GLU A 57 13.83 -3.19 10.20
N TRP A 58 14.34 -3.93 9.21
CA TRP A 58 13.99 -5.34 9.01
C TRP A 58 14.73 -6.31 9.92
N TYR A 59 15.70 -5.82 10.70
CA TYR A 59 16.35 -6.60 11.75
C TYR A 59 15.58 -6.57 13.08
N GLN A 60 14.56 -5.73 13.22
CA GLN A 60 13.73 -5.69 14.43
C GLN A 60 12.73 -6.85 14.46
N ASN A 61 12.21 -7.14 15.66
CA ASN A 61 11.10 -8.06 15.84
C ASN A 61 9.80 -7.50 15.21
N LEU A 62 8.86 -8.38 14.89
CA LEU A 62 7.55 -8.05 14.32
C LEU A 62 6.45 -8.51 15.31
N PRO A 63 5.91 -7.64 16.19
CA PRO A 63 6.11 -6.20 16.28
C PRO A 63 7.39 -5.79 17.04
N PRO A 64 7.89 -4.55 16.83
CA PRO A 64 9.03 -4.04 17.58
C PRO A 64 8.67 -3.77 19.04
N SER A 65 9.66 -3.86 19.93
CA SER A 65 9.52 -3.45 21.32
C SER A 65 9.43 -1.93 21.45
N GLU A 66 8.81 -1.43 22.54
CA GLU A 66 8.73 0.00 22.85
C GLU A 66 10.12 0.66 22.91
N HIS A 67 11.06 -0.03 23.56
CA HIS A 67 12.49 0.25 23.47
C HIS A 67 13.11 -0.70 22.45
N SER A 68 13.24 -0.22 21.22
CA SER A 68 13.66 -1.01 20.06
C SER A 68 15.16 -1.35 20.04
N TYR A 69 16.00 -0.50 20.63
CA TYR A 69 17.45 -0.69 20.71
C TYR A 69 17.95 -0.45 22.12
N ASN A 70 18.78 -1.37 22.61
CA ASN A 70 19.58 -1.13 23.82
C ASN A 70 20.76 -0.20 23.50
N GLU A 71 21.35 -0.34 22.31
CA GLU A 71 22.44 0.47 21.79
C GLU A 71 22.22 0.73 20.30
N LEU A 72 22.55 1.94 19.83
CA LEU A 72 22.36 2.32 18.42
C LEU A 72 23.38 1.59 17.53
N PRO A 73 22.96 1.03 16.39
CA PRO A 73 23.86 0.37 15.46
C PRO A 73 24.83 1.37 14.83
N ILE A 74 26.10 0.97 14.69
CA ILE A 74 27.12 1.77 14.05
C ILE A 74 26.96 1.65 12.53
N LEU A 75 26.82 2.79 11.85
CA LEU A 75 26.81 2.85 10.40
C LEU A 75 28.26 2.85 9.88
N SER A 76 28.74 1.70 9.44
CA SER A 76 29.95 1.62 8.62
C SER A 76 29.55 1.58 7.15
N ASN A 77 29.71 2.70 6.44
CA ASN A 77 29.59 2.73 4.99
C ASN A 77 30.78 1.98 4.39
N PHE A 78 30.55 0.77 3.88
CA PHE A 78 31.45 0.09 2.95
C PHE A 78 30.68 -0.24 1.68
#